data_AF-A0A7Z9MT10-F1
#
_entry.id   AF-A0A7Z9MT10-F1
#
_cell.length_a   1.000
_cell.length_b   1.000
_cell.length_c   1.000
_cell.angle_alpha   90.00
_cell.angle_beta   90.00
_cell.angle_gamma   90.00
#
_symmetry.space_group_name_H-M   'P 1'
#
loop_
_entity.id
_entity.type
_entity.pdbx_description
1 polymer ?
#
loop_
_entity_poly.entity_id
_entity_poly.type
_entity_poly.pdbx_seq_one_letter_code
_entity_poly.pdbx_strand_id
1 'polypeptide(L)'
;MLSALAQALVYQAVEDYNSNTLLESFNMEYLYDGLWKASRFPMEANIIDPVTYEVCTIKGQIEQMMEYTNDSLNFFNNSHIVKSVNHICENGTEGDDQMEVYNNSGFDGLKSYLMDNIEFQLN
;
A
#
# COMPACT_ATOMS: atom_id res chain seq x y z
N MET A 1 8.38 1.06 6.77
CA MET A 1 7.73 1.07 5.44
C MET A 1 6.86 2.29 5.20
N LEU A 2 5.74 2.46 5.93
CA LEU A 2 4.77 3.54 5.67
C LEU A 2 5.38 4.95 5.67
N SER A 3 6.24 5.25 6.64
CA SER A 3 6.92 6.55 6.71
C SER A 3 7.83 6.81 5.50
N ALA A 4 8.49 5.78 4.98
CA ALA A 4 9.36 5.90 3.80
C ALA A 4 8.55 6.10 2.52
N LEU A 5 7.42 5.40 2.37
CA LEU A 5 6.50 5.62 1.25
C LEU A 5 5.87 7.01 1.29
N ALA A 6 5.40 7.47 2.46
CA ALA A 6 4.88 8.81 2.63
C ALA A 6 5.92 9.89 2.30
N GLN A 7 7.16 9.71 2.77
CA GLN A 7 8.28 10.60 2.44
C GLN A 7 8.55 10.63 0.93
N ALA A 8 8.60 9.46 0.27
CA ALA A 8 8.85 9.36 -1.16
C ALA A 8 7.74 9.99 -2.00
N LEU A 9 6.47 9.75 -1.64
CA LEU A 9 5.31 10.34 -2.30
C LEU A 9 5.32 11.87 -2.21
N VAL A 10 5.54 12.40 -1.01
CA VAL A 10 5.58 13.86 -0.80
C VAL A 10 6.75 14.48 -1.56
N TYR A 11 7.93 13.86 -1.52
CA TYR A 11 9.08 14.35 -2.25
C TYR A 11 8.83 14.36 -3.76
N GLN A 12 8.35 13.25 -4.34
CA GLN A 12 8.06 13.19 -5.78
C GLN A 12 7.01 14.22 -6.19
N ALA A 13 5.94 14.37 -5.40
CA ALA A 13 4.90 15.36 -5.69
C ALA A 13 5.42 16.81 -5.64
N VAL A 14 6.37 17.11 -4.75
CA VAL A 14 7.03 18.43 -4.69
C VAL A 14 7.93 18.66 -5.89
N GLU A 15 8.70 17.65 -6.31
CA GLU A 15 9.52 17.75 -7.53
C GLU A 15 8.65 18.00 -8.76
N ASP A 16 7.57 17.23 -8.91
CA ASP A 16 6.62 17.38 -10.02
C ASP A 16 5.92 18.75 -10.00
N TYR A 17 5.61 19.27 -8.80
CA TYR A 17 5.06 20.61 -8.65
C TYR A 17 6.04 21.67 -9.14
N ASN A 18 7.30 21.57 -8.72
CA ASN A 18 8.37 22.48 -9.12
C ASN A 18 8.65 22.41 -10.63
N SER A 19 8.46 21.25 -11.26
CA SER A 19 8.57 21.08 -12.72
C SER A 19 7.29 21.37 -13.51
N ASN A 20 6.19 21.77 -12.86
CA ASN A 20 4.87 21.96 -13.47
C ASN A 20 4.32 20.71 -14.19
N THR A 21 4.64 19.53 -13.67
CA THR A 21 4.16 18.23 -14.17
C THR A 21 3.25 17.52 -13.18
N LEU A 22 2.99 18.11 -12.01
CA LEU A 22 2.12 17.53 -11.00
C LEU A 22 0.70 17.37 -11.54
N LEU A 23 0.15 16.17 -11.35
CA LEU A 23 -1.25 15.90 -11.62
C LEU A 23 -2.11 16.40 -10.44
N GLU A 24 -2.97 17.38 -10.71
CA GLU A 24 -3.80 18.03 -9.68
C GLU A 24 -5.30 17.69 -9.77
N SER A 25 -5.72 17.02 -10.84
CA SER A 25 -7.14 16.75 -11.11
C SER A 25 -7.44 15.25 -11.06
N PHE A 26 -8.30 14.88 -10.11
CA PHE A 26 -8.75 13.50 -9.91
C PHE A 26 -10.28 13.46 -9.83
N ASN A 27 -10.88 12.40 -10.37
CA ASN A 27 -12.28 12.12 -10.08
C ASN A 27 -12.44 11.63 -8.63
N MET A 28 -13.04 12.46 -7.79
CA MET A 28 -13.18 12.17 -6.37
C MET A 28 -14.13 11.00 -6.07
N GLU A 29 -15.14 10.76 -6.91
CA GLU A 29 -16.06 9.62 -6.70
C GLU A 29 -15.31 8.29 -6.87
N TYR A 30 -14.47 8.18 -7.91
CA TYR A 30 -13.65 6.98 -8.12
C TYR A 30 -12.54 6.85 -7.09
N LEU A 31 -11.96 7.96 -6.63
CA LEU A 31 -10.98 7.93 -5.54
C LEU A 31 -11.61 7.37 -4.25
N TYR A 32 -12.81 7.81 -3.89
CA TYR A 32 -13.52 7.32 -2.70
C TYR A 32 -14.01 5.88 -2.86
N ASP A 33 -14.47 5.47 -4.05
CA ASP A 33 -14.81 4.08 -4.35
C ASP A 33 -13.58 3.18 -4.18
N GLY A 34 -12.42 3.59 -4.70
CA GLY A 34 -11.15 2.90 -4.55
C GLY A 34 -10.75 2.74 -3.08
N LEU A 35 -10.83 3.81 -2.29
CA LEU A 35 -10.55 3.79 -0.85
C LEU A 35 -11.44 2.81 -0.08
N TRP A 36 -12.75 2.85 -0.36
CA TRP A 36 -13.71 1.95 0.27
C TRP A 36 -13.42 0.49 -0.11
N LYS A 37 -13.13 0.21 -1.38
CA LYS A 37 -12.80 -1.15 -1.84
C LYS A 37 -11.51 -1.67 -1.26
N ALA A 38 -10.46 -0.85 -1.20
CA ALA A 38 -9.18 -1.20 -0.58
C ALA A 38 -9.30 -1.56 0.90
N SER A 39 -10.31 -1.03 1.59
CA SER A 39 -10.58 -1.34 3.00
C SER A 39 -11.35 -2.65 3.21
N ARG A 40 -11.89 -3.25 2.14
CA ARG A 40 -12.87 -4.35 2.24
C ARG A 40 -12.56 -5.58 1.40
N PHE A 41 -11.94 -5.41 0.24
CA PHE A 41 -11.73 -6.49 -0.73
C PHE A 41 -10.24 -6.82 -0.91
N PRO A 42 -9.93 -8.02 -1.43
CA PRO A 42 -8.57 -8.38 -1.81
C PRO A 42 -7.98 -7.44 -2.88
N MET A 43 -6.65 -7.46 -3.04
CA MET A 43 -5.94 -6.57 -3.95
C MET A 43 -6.28 -6.79 -5.44
N GLU A 44 -6.87 -7.94 -5.78
CA GLU A 44 -7.33 -8.28 -7.14
C GLU A 44 -8.68 -7.62 -7.48
N ALA A 45 -9.35 -6.97 -6.53
CA ALA A 45 -10.62 -6.33 -6.79
C ALA A 45 -10.48 -5.15 -7.76
N ASN A 46 -11.46 -5.03 -8.65
CA ASN A 46 -11.48 -3.99 -9.67
C ASN A 46 -11.92 -2.63 -9.12
N ILE A 47 -11.19 -1.59 -9.51
CA ILE A 47 -11.43 -0.18 -9.25
C ILE A 47 -11.33 0.61 -10.57
N ILE A 48 -11.88 1.82 -10.57
CA ILE A 48 -11.74 2.74 -11.70
C ILE A 48 -10.60 3.70 -11.34
N ASP A 49 -9.65 3.85 -12.25
CA ASP A 49 -8.58 4.82 -12.11
C ASP A 49 -9.16 6.25 -12.13
N PRO A 50 -8.92 7.08 -11.11
CA PRO A 50 -9.51 8.41 -11.00
C PRO A 50 -8.97 9.43 -12.02
N VAL A 51 -7.92 9.07 -12.76
CA VAL A 51 -7.24 9.88 -13.78
C VAL A 51 -7.62 9.40 -15.17
N THR A 52 -7.44 8.11 -15.43
CA THR A 52 -7.58 7.53 -16.78
C THR A 52 -8.98 7.03 -17.08
N TYR A 53 -9.83 6.85 -16.06
CA TYR A 53 -11.18 6.27 -16.16
C TYR A 53 -11.20 4.79 -16.59
N GLU A 54 -10.03 4.16 -16.70
CA GLU A 54 -9.90 2.75 -17.04
C GLU A 54 -10.08 1.87 -15.81
N VAL A 55 -10.53 0.63 -16.04
CA VAL A 55 -10.63 -0.37 -14.97
C VAL A 55 -9.26 -0.99 -14.72
N CYS A 56 -8.85 -0.99 -13.45
CA CYS A 56 -7.64 -1.65 -12.99
C CYS A 56 -7.91 -2.37 -11.66
N THR A 57 -6.90 -3.04 -11.10
CA THR A 57 -6.98 -3.65 -9.77
C THR A 57 -6.38 -2.75 -8.71
N ILE A 58 -6.72 -2.97 -7.43
CA ILE A 58 -6.04 -2.31 -6.30
C ILE A 58 -4.53 -2.57 -6.37
N LYS A 59 -4.13 -3.81 -6.68
CA LYS A 59 -2.72 -4.17 -6.92
C LYS A 59 -2.09 -3.31 -8.02
N GLY A 60 -2.78 -3.10 -9.14
CA GLY A 60 -2.30 -2.25 -10.22
C GLY A 60 -2.07 -0.80 -9.81
N GLN A 61 -2.92 -0.25 -8.94
CA GLN A 61 -2.69 1.10 -8.38
C GLN A 61 -1.50 1.14 -7.41
N ILE A 62 -1.27 0.06 -6.63
CA ILE A 62 -0.07 -0.07 -5.79
C ILE A 62 1.19 -0.11 -6.67
N GLU A 63 1.18 -0.88 -7.76
CA GLU A 63 2.29 -0.96 -8.70
C GLU A 63 2.62 0.41 -9.32
N GLN A 64 1.60 1.16 -9.76
CA GLN A 64 1.77 2.53 -10.24
C GLN A 64 2.35 3.48 -9.17
N MET A 65 1.87 3.38 -7.92
CA MET A 65 2.43 4.15 -6.79
C MET A 65 3.91 3.81 -6.55
N MET A 66 4.28 2.53 -6.66
CA MET A 66 5.66 2.09 -6.49
C MET A 66 6.56 2.56 -7.63
N GLU A 67 6.08 2.57 -8.87
CA GLU A 67 6.79 3.16 -10.00
C GLU A 67 7.01 4.67 -9.79
N TYR A 68 5.94 5.37 -9.43
CA TYR A 68 5.98 6.81 -9.16
C TYR A 68 6.97 7.20 -8.06
N THR A 69 7.11 6.37 -7.02
CA THR A 69 7.98 6.65 -5.87
C THR A 69 9.40 6.11 -6.00
N ASN A 70 9.72 5.36 -7.06
CA ASN A 70 10.96 4.60 -7.16
C ASN A 70 12.22 5.48 -7.04
N ASP A 71 12.27 6.58 -7.79
CA ASP A 71 13.43 7.48 -7.79
C ASP A 71 13.59 8.19 -6.44
N SER A 72 12.47 8.57 -5.83
CA SER A 72 12.43 9.16 -4.49
C SER A 72 12.89 8.18 -3.40
N LEU A 73 12.47 6.92 -3.48
CA LEU A 73 12.94 5.86 -2.59
C LEU A 73 14.45 5.64 -2.72
N ASN A 74 14.97 5.65 -3.95
CA ASN A 74 16.41 5.55 -4.20
C ASN A 74 17.17 6.76 -3.64
N PHE A 75 16.64 7.98 -3.81
CA PHE A 75 17.23 9.21 -3.29
C PHE A 75 17.40 9.18 -1.76
N PHE A 76 16.40 8.68 -1.03
CA PHE A 76 16.46 8.55 0.43
C PHE A 76 17.12 7.24 0.92
N ASN A 77 17.70 6.43 0.03
CA ASN A 77 18.29 5.13 0.35
C ASN A 77 17.30 4.16 1.02
N ASN A 78 16.03 4.22 0.59
CA ASN A 78 14.91 3.43 1.09
C ASN A 78 14.44 2.34 0.10
N SER A 79 15.25 1.99 -0.90
CA SER A 79 14.89 1.01 -1.94
C SER A 79 14.53 -0.38 -1.41
N HIS A 80 14.97 -0.73 -0.20
CA HIS A 80 14.59 -1.98 0.47
C HIS A 80 13.06 -2.12 0.67
N ILE A 81 12.33 -1.01 0.70
CA ILE A 81 10.86 -0.98 0.81
C ILE A 81 10.17 -1.67 -0.36
N VAL A 82 10.75 -1.62 -1.57
CA VAL A 82 10.21 -2.30 -2.76
C VAL A 82 10.04 -3.79 -2.50
N LYS A 83 11.02 -4.41 -1.81
CA LYS A 83 10.95 -5.83 -1.45
C LYS A 83 9.79 -6.12 -0.48
N SER A 84 9.57 -5.25 0.50
CA SER A 84 8.47 -5.40 1.47
C SER A 84 7.11 -5.28 0.78
N VAL A 85 6.94 -4.31 -0.12
CA VAL A 85 5.67 -4.14 -0.86
C VAL A 85 5.43 -5.32 -1.79
N ASN A 86 6.44 -5.77 -2.54
CA ASN A 86 6.31 -6.94 -3.41
C ASN A 86 5.93 -8.19 -2.62
N HIS A 87 6.53 -8.40 -1.45
CA HIS A 87 6.19 -9.51 -0.58
C HIS A 87 4.70 -9.48 -0.19
N ILE A 88 4.16 -8.31 0.20
CA ILE A 88 2.74 -8.15 0.52
C ILE A 88 1.86 -8.42 -0.71
N CYS A 89 2.22 -7.89 -1.88
CA CYS A 89 1.46 -8.10 -3.12
C CYS A 89 1.51 -9.54 -3.65
N GLU A 90 2.45 -10.36 -3.20
CA GLU A 90 2.60 -11.77 -3.58
C GLU A 90 2.02 -12.74 -2.56
N ASN A 91 2.10 -12.41 -1.26
CA ASN A 91 1.79 -13.33 -0.17
C ASN A 91 0.54 -12.94 0.63
N GLY A 92 -0.02 -11.76 0.37
CA GLY A 92 -1.15 -11.21 1.13
C GLY A 92 -0.69 -10.25 2.23
N THR A 93 -1.68 -9.72 2.93
CA THR A 93 -1.50 -8.78 4.04
C THR A 93 -1.42 -9.51 5.37
N GLU A 94 -0.94 -8.81 6.39
CA GLU A 94 -1.05 -9.29 7.78
C GLU A 94 -2.53 -9.55 8.18
N GLY A 95 -3.50 -8.86 7.58
CA GLY A 95 -4.92 -9.16 7.77
C GLY A 95 -5.31 -10.55 7.28
N ASP A 96 -4.70 -11.02 6.19
CA ASP A 96 -4.93 -12.38 5.67
C ASP A 96 -4.33 -13.42 6.62
N ASP A 97 -3.11 -13.17 7.12
CA ASP A 97 -2.47 -14.02 8.14
C ASP A 97 -3.32 -14.11 9.42
N GLN A 98 -3.82 -12.97 9.91
CA GLN A 98 -4.69 -12.94 11.10
C GLN A 98 -5.97 -13.74 10.90
N MET A 99 -6.58 -13.67 9.71
CA MET A 99 -7.76 -14.46 9.38
C MET A 99 -7.45 -15.96 9.34
N GLU A 100 -6.31 -16.36 8.77
CA GLU A 100 -5.87 -17.75 8.77
C GLU A 100 -5.66 -18.27 10.20
N VAL A 101 -4.92 -17.55 11.03
CA VAL A 101 -4.66 -17.91 12.43
C VAL A 101 -5.99 -18.03 13.20
N TYR A 102 -6.88 -17.05 13.05
CA TYR A 102 -8.19 -17.07 13.69
C TYR A 102 -8.99 -18.31 13.29
N ASN A 103 -9.04 -18.64 11.99
CA ASN A 103 -9.77 -19.80 11.50
C ASN A 103 -9.20 -21.12 12.06
N ASN A 104 -7.89 -21.18 12.28
CA ASN A 104 -7.20 -22.38 12.77
C ASN A 104 -7.25 -22.53 14.30
N SER A 105 -7.24 -21.42 15.05
CA SER A 105 -6.96 -21.43 16.50
C SER A 105 -7.86 -20.53 17.35
N GLY A 106 -8.85 -19.88 16.72
CA GLY A 106 -9.76 -18.95 17.38
C GLY A 106 -9.07 -17.70 17.93
N PHE A 107 -9.78 -16.97 18.77
CA PHE A 107 -9.28 -15.72 19.34
C PHE A 107 -8.06 -15.90 20.26
N ASP A 108 -7.92 -17.03 20.95
CA ASP A 108 -6.78 -17.26 21.84
C ASP A 108 -5.48 -17.46 21.07
N GLY A 109 -5.52 -18.21 19.98
CA GLY A 109 -4.36 -18.35 19.10
C GLY A 109 -4.06 -17.07 18.33
N LEU A 110 -5.08 -16.33 17.86
CA LEU A 110 -4.88 -15.01 17.26
C LEU A 110 -4.20 -14.02 18.22
N LYS A 111 -4.64 -13.96 19.48
CA LYS A 111 -3.98 -13.11 20.49
C LYS A 111 -2.51 -13.49 20.70
N SER A 112 -2.22 -14.78 20.78
CA SER A 112 -0.85 -15.28 20.95
C SER A 112 0.01 -14.92 19.74
N TYR A 113 -0.49 -15.16 18.53
CA TYR A 113 0.16 -14.77 17.28
C TYR A 113 0.47 -13.27 17.23
N LEU A 114 -0.50 -12.43 17.59
CA LEU A 114 -0.28 -10.98 17.63
C LEU A 114 0.80 -10.63 18.65
N MET A 115 0.74 -11.17 19.87
CA MET A 115 1.75 -10.93 20.91
C MET A 115 3.18 -11.35 20.50
N ASP A 116 3.31 -12.44 19.75
CA ASP A 116 4.60 -12.99 19.36
C ASP A 116 5.21 -12.31 18.12
N ASN A 117 4.37 -11.74 17.24
CA ASN A 117 4.81 -11.15 15.96
C ASN A 117 4.85 -9.61 15.94
N ILE A 118 4.55 -8.92 17.04
CA ILE A 118 4.79 -7.48 17.11
C ILE A 118 6.31 -7.19 17.20
N GLU A 119 6.80 -6.33 16.31
CA GLU A 119 8.20 -5.82 16.29
C GLU A 119 8.56 -4.92 17.50
N PHE A 120 7.83 -4.96 18.61
CA PHE A 120 8.20 -4.26 19.84
C PHE A 120 8.98 -5.19 20.77
N GLN A 121 10.26 -5.42 20.45
CA GLN A 121 11.20 -5.86 21.47
C GLN A 121 11.50 -4.68 22.39
N LEU A 122 10.93 -4.71 23.60
CA LEU A 122 11.37 -3.84 24.70
C LEU A 122 12.80 -4.26 25.07
N ASN A 123 13.78 -3.53 24.53
CA ASN A 123 15.15 -3.54 25.03
C ASN A 123 15.23 -2.77 26.37
#